data_AF-A0A5S3UTB4-F1
#
_entry.id   AF-A0A5S3UTB4-F1
#
_cell.length_a   1.000
_cell.length_b   1.000
_cell.length_c   1.000
_cell.angle_alpha   90.00
_cell.angle_beta   90.00
_cell.angle_gamma   90.00
#
_symmetry.space_group_name_H-M   'P 1'
#
loop_
_entity.id
_entity.type
_entity.pdbx_description
1 polymer ?
#
loop_
_entity_poly.entity_id
_entity_poly.type
_entity_poly.pdbx_seq_one_letter_code
_entity_poly.pdbx_strand_id
1 'polypeptide(L)'
;MKVELNKAQNSVIECDLRPFQCPQLFVQFKWQLKQAKTKTKAVRFFYTREQDLRDVMRYLNNQDMVFQHNQQSEPFFIQVECIDD
;
A
#
# COMPACT_ATOMS: atom_id res chain seq x y z
N MET A 1 29.50 -14.64 -20.87
CA MET A 1 28.08 -15.00 -20.81
C MET A 1 27.54 -14.48 -19.47
N LYS A 2 26.83 -13.35 -19.46
CA LYS A 2 26.17 -12.84 -18.24
C LYS A 2 24.71 -13.25 -18.33
N VAL A 3 24.28 -14.10 -17.39
CA VAL A 3 22.89 -14.55 -17.29
C VAL A 3 22.05 -13.33 -16.91
N GLU A 4 21.20 -12.90 -17.82
CA GLU A 4 20.16 -11.90 -17.55
C GLU A 4 19.15 -12.52 -16.60
N LEU A 5 19.17 -12.07 -15.34
CA LEU A 5 18.11 -12.34 -14.39
C LEU A 5 16.89 -11.55 -14.85
N ASN A 6 16.03 -12.21 -15.65
CA ASN A 6 14.68 -11.76 -15.96
C ASN A 6 13.87 -11.71 -14.65
N LYS A 7 14.03 -10.64 -13.87
CA LYS A 7 13.03 -10.27 -12.87
C LYS A 7 11.84 -9.76 -13.66
N ALA A 8 10.80 -10.59 -13.79
CA ALA A 8 9.46 -10.10 -14.07
C ALA A 8 9.18 -8.99 -13.05
N GLN A 9 9.21 -7.74 -13.52
CA GLN A 9 9.16 -6.58 -12.66
C GLN A 9 7.71 -6.39 -12.23
N ASN A 10 7.33 -7.08 -11.15
CA ASN A 10 6.05 -6.91 -10.49
C ASN A 10 6.00 -5.45 -9.97
N SER A 11 5.46 -4.54 -10.79
CA SER A 11 5.56 -3.10 -10.53
C SER A 11 4.61 -2.71 -9.39
N VAL A 12 5.16 -2.29 -8.26
CA VAL A 12 4.40 -1.76 -7.11
C VAL A 12 4.25 -0.25 -7.25
N ILE A 13 3.05 0.27 -7.03
CA ILE A 13 2.79 1.72 -6.95
C ILE A 13 3.16 2.20 -5.56
N GLU A 14 4.04 3.20 -5.46
CA GLU A 14 4.42 3.79 -4.18
C GLU A 14 3.61 5.06 -3.90
N CYS A 15 3.08 5.17 -2.68
CA CYS A 15 2.23 6.27 -2.24
C CYS A 15 2.69 6.76 -0.87
N ASP A 16 2.98 8.05 -0.76
CA ASP A 16 3.40 8.65 0.50
C ASP A 16 2.19 9.24 1.24
N LEU A 17 1.84 8.65 2.40
CA LEU A 17 0.78 9.15 3.26
C LEU A 17 1.28 10.06 4.38
N ARG A 18 2.60 10.17 4.58
CA ARG A 18 3.21 10.97 5.67
C ARG A 18 2.76 12.44 5.70
N PRO A 19 2.46 13.11 4.57
CA PRO A 19 1.98 14.49 4.59
C PRO A 19 0.54 14.66 5.11
N PHE A 20 -0.23 13.59 5.29
CA PHE A 20 -1.66 13.68 5.56
C PHE A 20 -2.00 13.26 6.99
N GLN A 21 -3.07 13.85 7.55
CA GLN A 21 -3.71 13.40 8.78
C GLN A 21 -5.17 13.03 8.50
N CYS A 22 -5.80 12.29 9.40
CA CYS A 22 -7.23 12.00 9.27
C CYS A 22 -8.05 13.31 9.33
N PRO A 23 -9.07 13.48 8.45
CA PRO A 23 -9.63 12.47 7.54
C PRO A 23 -8.93 12.37 6.16
N GLN A 24 -8.06 13.33 5.81
CA GLN A 24 -7.41 13.39 4.49
C GLN A 24 -6.58 12.14 4.19
N LEU A 25 -5.86 11.60 5.18
CA LEU A 25 -5.08 10.36 5.07
C LEU A 25 -5.94 9.22 4.51
N PHE A 26 -7.11 8.99 5.12
CA PHE A 26 -7.99 7.90 4.72
C PHE A 26 -8.61 8.12 3.33
N VAL A 27 -8.90 9.37 2.97
CA VAL A 27 -9.35 9.71 1.62
C VAL A 27 -8.27 9.41 0.57
N GLN A 28 -7.03 9.84 0.83
CA GLN A 28 -5.89 9.60 -0.06
C GLN A 28 -5.59 8.10 -0.22
N PHE A 29 -5.60 7.36 0.89
CA PHE A 29 -5.48 5.91 0.90
C PHE A 29 -6.52 5.24 -0.03
N LYS A 30 -7.82 5.55 0.15
CA LYS A 30 -8.88 4.94 -0.68
C LYS A 30 -8.75 5.31 -2.16
N TRP A 31 -8.43 6.56 -2.46
CA TRP A 31 -8.27 7.01 -3.85
C TRP A 31 -7.13 6.27 -4.54
N GLN A 32 -5.96 6.19 -3.91
CA GLN A 32 -4.80 5.50 -4.47
C GLN A 32 -5.04 3.99 -4.59
N LEU A 33 -5.68 3.36 -3.60
CA LEU A 33 -6.02 1.95 -3.66
C LEU A 33 -6.95 1.65 -4.85
N LYS A 34 -7.95 2.51 -5.09
CA LYS A 34 -8.83 2.39 -6.26
C LYS A 34 -8.04 2.49 -7.57
N GLN A 35 -7.09 3.41 -7.67
CA GLN A 35 -6.24 3.58 -8.85
C GLN A 35 -5.26 2.41 -9.06
N ALA A 36 -4.84 1.76 -7.98
CA ALA A 36 -3.98 0.57 -8.04
C ALA A 36 -4.76 -0.66 -8.52
N LYS A 37 -6.00 -0.82 -8.02
CA LYS A 37 -6.93 -1.87 -8.46
C LYS A 37 -7.22 -1.81 -9.96
N THR A 38 -7.50 -0.62 -10.51
CA THR A 38 -7.76 -0.47 -11.96
C THR A 38 -6.55 -0.80 -12.83
N LYS A 39 -5.34 -0.82 -12.24
CA LYS A 39 -4.08 -1.14 -12.91
C LYS A 39 -3.56 -2.52 -12.56
N THR A 40 -4.28 -3.29 -11.74
CA THR A 40 -3.87 -4.63 -11.27
C THR A 40 -2.46 -4.67 -10.71
N LYS A 41 -2.12 -3.61 -9.95
CA LYS A 41 -0.81 -3.43 -9.33
C LYS A 41 -0.96 -3.37 -7.82
N ALA A 42 -0.04 -4.00 -7.12
CA ALA A 42 0.12 -3.77 -5.69
C ALA A 42 0.43 -2.30 -5.41
N VAL A 43 0.02 -1.82 -4.24
CA VAL A 43 0.30 -0.45 -3.78
C VAL A 43 0.94 -0.47 -2.41
N ARG A 44 2.00 0.32 -2.23
CA ARG A 44 2.73 0.50 -0.98
C ARG A 44 2.51 1.90 -0.44
N PHE A 45 1.91 1.97 0.74
CA PHE A 45 1.63 3.20 1.47
C PHE A 45 2.67 3.43 2.56
N PHE A 46 3.45 4.49 2.44
CA PHE A 46 4.41 4.89 3.48
C PHE A 46 3.76 5.82 4.51
N TYR A 47 4.11 5.64 5.77
CA TYR A 47 3.55 6.41 6.89
C TYR A 47 4.62 6.68 7.96
N THR A 48 4.33 7.56 8.92
CA THR A 48 5.16 7.76 10.12
C THR A 48 4.60 6.98 11.29
N ARG A 49 5.44 6.61 12.26
CA ARG A 49 5.03 5.80 13.41
C ARG A 49 3.87 6.39 14.21
N GLU A 50 3.73 7.72 14.20
CA GLU A 50 2.76 8.48 14.98
C GLU A 50 1.39 8.62 14.28
N GLN A 51 1.30 8.30 12.98
CA GLN A 51 0.05 8.42 12.24
C GLN A 51 -0.99 7.40 12.71
N ASP A 52 -2.22 7.86 12.96
CA ASP A 52 -3.35 6.98 13.27
C ASP A 52 -3.86 6.29 12.00
N LEU A 53 -3.62 4.97 11.91
CA LEU A 53 -4.04 4.13 10.79
C LEU A 53 -5.24 3.23 11.12
N ARG A 54 -5.94 3.43 12.23
CA ARG A 54 -7.05 2.55 12.66
C ARG A 54 -8.12 2.40 11.57
N ASP A 55 -8.48 3.49 10.90
CA ASP A 55 -9.47 3.45 9.81
C ASP A 55 -8.96 2.69 8.58
N VAL A 56 -7.67 2.81 8.26
CA VAL A 56 -7.03 2.06 7.17
C VAL A 56 -7.06 0.57 7.46
N MET A 57 -6.61 0.16 8.66
CA MET A 57 -6.57 -1.24 9.07
C MET A 57 -7.96 -1.85 9.13
N ARG A 58 -8.93 -1.13 9.71
CA ARG A 58 -10.33 -1.55 9.75
C ARG A 58 -10.90 -1.74 8.34
N TYR A 59 -10.62 -0.82 7.42
CA TYR A 59 -11.07 -0.93 6.04
C TYR A 59 -10.46 -2.15 5.34
N LEU A 60 -9.15 -2.37 5.45
CA LEU A 60 -8.48 -3.51 4.81
C LEU A 60 -9.03 -4.85 5.29
N ASN A 61 -9.22 -4.99 6.61
CA ASN A 61 -9.80 -6.20 7.21
C ASN A 61 -11.26 -6.39 6.76
N ASN A 62 -12.09 -5.35 6.75
CA ASN A 62 -13.50 -5.43 6.36
C ASN A 62 -13.70 -5.69 4.85
N GLN A 63 -12.65 -5.57 4.05
CA GLN A 63 -12.68 -5.84 2.61
C GLN A 63 -11.95 -7.13 2.24
N ASP A 64 -11.56 -7.92 3.26
CA ASP A 64 -10.81 -9.17 3.12
C ASP A 64 -9.58 -9.03 2.20
N MET A 65 -8.90 -7.88 2.28
CA MET A 65 -7.76 -7.56 1.42
C MET A 65 -6.51 -8.32 1.89
N VAL A 66 -5.71 -8.77 0.93
CA VAL A 66 -4.37 -9.30 1.19
C VAL A 66 -3.39 -8.13 1.33
N PHE A 67 -2.77 -7.99 2.51
CA PHE A 67 -1.79 -6.93 2.74
C PHE A 67 -0.63 -7.37 3.66
N GLN A 68 0.51 -6.71 3.49
CA GLN A 68 1.68 -6.80 4.37
C GLN A 68 1.83 -5.48 5.12
N HIS A 69 2.20 -5.54 6.40
CA HIS A 69 2.37 -4.35 7.24
C HIS A 69 3.75 -4.37 7.90
N ASN A 70 4.65 -3.51 7.42
CA ASN A 70 5.92 -3.24 8.08
C ASN A 70 5.73 -2.11 9.10
N GLN A 71 5.76 -2.49 10.37
CA GLN A 71 5.70 -1.58 11.53
C GLN A 71 6.91 -1.72 12.47
N GLN A 72 7.87 -2.61 12.13
CA GLN A 72 8.99 -2.95 13.01
C GLN A 72 10.20 -2.05 12.80
N SER A 73 10.44 -1.63 11.56
CA SER A 73 11.58 -0.77 11.21
C SER A 73 11.24 0.15 10.05
N GLU A 74 11.94 1.28 9.99
CA GLU A 74 11.81 2.18 8.85
C GLU A 74 12.34 1.56 7.55
N PRO A 75 11.72 1.89 6.40
CA PRO A 75 10.52 2.71 6.27
C PRO A 75 9.24 1.96 6.69
N PHE A 76 8.36 2.60 7.46
CA PHE A 76 7.07 2.02 7.81
C PHE A 76 6.14 2.03 6.60
N PHE A 77 5.52 0.88 6.28
CA PHE A 77 4.61 0.80 5.15
C PHE A 77 3.51 -0.26 5.30
N ILE A 78 2.42 -0.07 4.56
CA ILE A 78 1.41 -1.09 4.26
C ILE A 78 1.46 -1.37 2.76
N GLN A 79 1.69 -2.62 2.35
CA GLN A 79 1.59 -3.04 0.96
C GLN A 79 0.31 -3.85 0.76
N VAL A 80 -0.54 -3.43 -0.16
CA VAL A 80 -1.82 -4.09 -0.47
C VAL A 80 -1.72 -4.72 -1.85
N GLU A 81 -2.01 -6.01 -1.93
CA GLU A 81 -2.09 -6.73 -3.20
C GLU A 81 -3.44 -6.44 -3.86
N CYS A 82 -3.41 -6.08 -5.15
CA CYS A 82 -4.61 -5.88 -5.95
C CYS A 82 -4.70 -7.04 -6.94
N ILE A 83 -5.38 -8.10 -6.53
CA ILE A 83 -5.62 -9.30 -7.33
C ILE A 83 -6.97 -9.09 -8.06
N ASP A 84 -7.03 -9.44 -9.35
CA ASP A 84 -8.31 -9.56 -10.05
C ASP A 84 -9.01 -10.82 -9.52
N ASP A 85 -10.24 -10.68 -9.03
CA ASP A 85 -11.13 -11.80 -8.70
C ASP A 85 -11.49 -12.60 -9.97
#